data_AF-A0A4Y9XSF2-F1
#
_entry.id   AF-A0A4Y9XSF2-F1
#
_cell.length_a   1.000
_cell.length_b   1.000
_cell.length_c   1.000
_cell.angle_alpha   90.00
_cell.angle_beta   90.00
_cell.angle_gamma   90.00
#
_symmetry.space_group_name_H-M   'P 1'
#
loop_
_entity.id
_entity.type
_entity.pdbx_description
1 polymer ?
#
loop_
_entity_poly.entity_id
_entity_poly.type
_entity_poly.pdbx_seq_one_letter_code
_entity_poly.pdbx_strand_id
1 'polypeptide(L)'
;MPEFYPLIRDTNPLVYVYDEEEEAWQLYGELQDILKNNMQHVDWTFTDENKCHLKIFIELPNAVSNFSGSGSGLAAPAPGLAAIIPGASNAANVSDSDSKLSENQKAAIIALDIPKHLVGEKEENKKRVSLQRSWQQFKALNDAVTEATHLSDAKKYPPHLPKTQGELMKIFTNRTTFFSYWKKVFIRVPAGSLLQKWLENVKDDVPDDVEVWGVHKAVYYFKDLTTLLDNLEEENQARVKKGKGKQREKQRDKEIEKSRGKDKSGRKGKREGEKVKGKK
;
A
#
# COMPACT_ATOMS: atom_id res chain seq x y z
N MET A 1 29.65 7.83 44.17
CA MET A 1 28.60 6.85 44.46
C MET A 1 28.09 6.31 43.13
N PRO A 2 27.99 4.99 42.92
CA PRO A 2 27.46 4.46 41.67
C PRO A 2 25.96 4.75 41.60
N GLU A 3 25.53 5.42 40.53
CA GLU A 3 24.11 5.61 40.23
C GLU A 3 23.51 4.27 39.82
N PHE A 4 22.57 3.77 40.62
CA PHE A 4 21.79 2.58 40.29
C PHE A 4 20.66 2.99 39.35
N TYR A 5 20.82 2.72 38.06
CA TYR A 5 19.73 2.86 37.11
C TYR A 5 18.71 1.73 37.33
N PRO A 6 17.40 2.02 37.39
CA PRO A 6 16.37 1.01 37.57
C PRO A 6 16.38 0.05 36.37
N LEU A 7 16.38 -1.25 36.66
CA LEU A 7 16.27 -2.30 35.67
C LEU A 7 14.86 -2.27 35.05
N ILE A 8 14.74 -1.77 33.83
CA ILE A 8 13.48 -1.75 33.07
C ILE A 8 13.11 -3.21 32.74
N ARG A 9 12.00 -3.69 33.28
CA ARG A 9 11.52 -5.08 33.12
C ARG A 9 10.44 -5.24 32.03
N ASP A 10 10.06 -4.15 31.36
CA ASP A 10 9.01 -4.19 30.34
C ASP A 10 9.53 -4.67 28.97
N THR A 11 8.70 -5.45 28.30
CA THR A 11 9.11 -6.31 27.17
C THR A 11 9.21 -5.64 25.81
N ASN A 12 8.89 -4.34 25.66
CA ASN A 12 9.14 -3.62 24.40
C ASN A 12 8.87 -2.10 24.49
N PRO A 13 9.80 -1.30 25.04
CA PRO A 13 9.66 0.15 25.02
C PRO A 13 9.86 0.72 23.59
N LEU A 14 9.06 1.74 23.23
CA LEU A 14 9.30 2.57 22.05
C LEU A 14 10.34 3.63 22.39
N VAL A 15 11.29 3.85 21.49
CA VAL A 15 12.37 4.82 21.63
C VAL A 15 12.10 6.00 20.70
N TYR A 16 12.14 7.19 21.27
CA TYR A 16 12.13 8.44 20.53
C TYR A 16 13.48 9.14 20.69
N VAL A 17 13.99 9.68 19.59
CA VAL A 17 15.22 10.48 19.55
C VAL A 17 14.82 11.91 19.21
N TYR A 18 15.38 12.89 19.92
CA TYR A 18 15.14 14.29 19.65
C TYR A 18 16.06 14.76 18.52
N ASP A 19 15.47 15.30 17.47
CA ASP A 19 16.18 15.96 16.36
C ASP A 19 16.30 17.45 16.68
N GLU A 20 17.53 17.92 16.87
CA GLU A 20 17.81 19.33 17.21
C GLU A 20 17.62 20.26 15.99
N GLU A 21 17.76 19.77 14.76
CA GLU A 21 17.55 20.59 13.56
C GLU A 21 16.05 20.85 13.31
N GLU A 22 15.22 19.83 13.53
CA GLU A 22 13.76 19.92 13.34
C GLU A 22 13.01 20.37 14.61
N GLU A 23 13.72 20.53 15.74
CA GLU A 23 13.17 20.78 17.07
C GLU A 23 12.07 19.79 17.49
N ALA A 24 12.10 18.54 16.99
CA ALA A 24 11.01 17.57 17.11
C ALA A 24 11.48 16.17 17.60
N TRP A 25 10.57 15.42 18.23
CA TRP A 25 10.83 14.02 18.62
C TRP A 25 10.46 13.07 17.48
N GLN A 26 11.43 12.29 17.01
CA GLN A 26 11.25 11.29 15.96
C GLN A 26 11.18 9.88 16.57
N LEU A 27 10.19 9.08 16.15
CA LEU A 27 10.01 7.70 16.59
C LEU A 27 11.01 6.78 15.86
N TYR A 28 11.95 6.21 16.61
CA TYR A 28 12.97 5.31 16.07
C TYR A 28 12.55 3.83 16.08
N GLY A 29 11.52 3.47 16.84
CA GLY A 29 10.96 2.12 16.87
C GLY A 29 11.14 1.42 18.21
N GLU A 30 11.13 0.09 18.20
CA GLU A 30 11.22 -0.74 19.42
C GLU A 30 12.68 -0.89 19.86
N LEU A 31 12.93 -0.76 21.17
CA LEU A 31 14.29 -0.79 21.74
C LEU A 31 15.08 -2.04 21.34
N GLN A 32 14.43 -3.21 21.27
CA GLN A 32 15.09 -4.46 20.91
C GLN A 32 15.57 -4.48 19.44
N ASP A 33 14.82 -3.87 18.54
CA ASP A 33 15.19 -3.80 17.12
C ASP A 33 16.34 -2.81 16.91
N ILE A 34 16.31 -1.70 17.64
CA ILE A 34 17.38 -0.69 17.65
C ILE A 34 18.69 -1.29 18.18
N LEU A 35 18.64 -2.08 19.25
CA LEU A 35 19.82 -2.77 19.81
C LEU A 35 20.38 -3.85 18.87
N LYS A 36 19.52 -4.55 18.12
CA LYS A 36 19.95 -5.62 17.19
C LYS A 36 20.54 -5.09 15.89
N ASN A 37 20.00 -3.99 15.36
CA ASN A 37 20.37 -3.47 14.05
C ASN A 37 21.60 -2.55 14.06
N ASN A 38 22.28 -2.41 15.21
CA ASN A 38 23.51 -1.64 15.39
C ASN A 38 23.33 -0.19 14.93
N MET A 39 22.94 0.69 15.87
CA MET A 39 22.57 2.11 15.72
C MET A 39 23.51 2.97 14.83
N GLN A 40 23.54 2.74 13.53
CA GLN A 40 24.38 3.47 12.57
C GLN A 40 23.87 4.89 12.31
N HIS A 41 22.63 5.20 12.71
CA HIS A 41 21.97 6.48 12.43
C HIS A 41 21.65 7.31 13.68
N VAL A 42 22.16 6.95 14.85
CA VAL A 42 21.96 7.79 16.03
C VAL A 42 23.16 8.69 16.20
N ASP A 43 22.95 9.98 15.94
CA ASP A 43 23.94 11.02 16.14
C ASP A 43 24.23 11.16 17.63
N TRP A 44 25.41 10.71 18.02
CA TRP A 44 25.93 10.92 19.36
C TRP A 44 26.41 12.37 19.47
N THR A 45 25.84 13.14 20.39
CA THR A 45 26.38 14.47 20.68
C THR A 45 27.55 14.34 21.65
N PHE A 46 28.70 14.83 21.20
CA PHE A 46 29.92 14.89 22.00
C PHE A 46 29.97 16.24 22.69
N THR A 47 30.11 16.23 24.02
CA THR A 47 30.41 17.45 24.79
C THR A 47 31.92 17.67 24.86
N ASP A 48 32.33 18.92 25.10
CA ASP A 48 33.74 19.36 25.16
C ASP A 48 34.60 18.58 26.16
N GLU A 49 33.98 17.87 27.11
CA GLU A 49 34.65 17.00 28.09
C GLU A 49 34.89 15.56 27.59
N ASN A 50 34.74 15.30 26.29
CA ASN A 50 34.88 13.95 25.70
C ASN A 50 33.84 12.95 26.25
N LYS A 51 32.68 13.46 26.70
CA LYS A 51 31.54 12.66 27.18
C LYS A 51 30.45 12.66 26.11
N CYS A 52 29.97 11.47 25.76
CA CYS A 52 28.86 11.31 24.83
C CYS A 52 27.55 11.32 25.63
N HIS A 53 26.61 12.16 25.24
CA HIS A 53 25.26 12.16 25.80
C HIS A 53 24.26 11.80 24.71
N LEU A 54 23.33 10.90 25.02
CA LEU A 54 22.22 10.56 24.14
C LEU A 54 20.92 10.89 24.87
N LYS A 55 20.13 11.82 24.34
CA LYS A 55 18.78 12.12 24.85
C LYS A 55 17.79 11.19 24.18
N ILE A 56 17.42 10.11 24.87
CA ILE A 56 16.30 9.26 24.50
C ILE A 56 15.09 9.56 25.37
N PHE A 57 13.91 9.59 24.75
CA PHE A 57 12.65 9.52 25.48
C PHE A 57 12.10 8.10 25.33
N ILE A 58 11.78 7.48 26.47
CA ILE A 58 11.21 6.14 26.53
C ILE A 58 9.77 6.25 27.02
N GLU A 59 8.82 5.95 26.15
CA GLU A 59 7.42 5.88 26.53
C GLU A 59 7.12 4.50 27.08
N LEU A 60 6.88 4.43 28.40
CA LEU A 60 6.43 3.21 29.06
C LEU A 60 4.90 3.11 28.94
N PRO A 61 4.35 1.95 28.54
CA PRO A 61 2.91 1.77 28.49
C PRO A 61 2.34 1.96 29.90
N ASN A 62 1.36 2.86 30.04
CA ASN A 62 0.65 3.07 31.31
C ASN A 62 0.09 1.73 31.80
N ALA A 63 0.70 1.15 32.83
CA ALA A 63 0.16 0.02 33.54
C ALA A 63 -1.15 0.47 34.18
N VAL A 64 -2.28 0.09 33.57
CA VAL A 64 -3.61 0.28 34.16
C VAL A 64 -3.65 -0.51 35.46
N SER A 65 -3.46 0.20 36.57
CA SER A 65 -3.51 -0.33 37.92
C SER A 65 -4.96 -0.72 38.25
N ASN A 66 -5.33 -1.94 37.92
CA ASN A 66 -6.50 -2.61 38.48
C ASN A 66 -6.20 -3.00 39.94
N PHE A 67 -6.29 -2.03 40.85
CA PHE A 67 -6.39 -2.30 42.28
C PHE A 67 -7.85 -2.59 42.62
N SER A 68 -8.24 -3.88 42.59
CA SER A 68 -9.45 -4.35 43.26
C SER A 68 -9.02 -4.94 44.60
N GLY A 69 -9.39 -4.25 45.66
CA GLY A 69 -9.06 -4.62 47.03
C GLY A 69 -10.01 -5.67 47.63
N SER A 70 -9.57 -6.13 48.80
CA SER A 70 -10.28 -6.91 49.84
C SER A 70 -10.30 -8.42 49.71
N GLY A 71 -9.59 -9.06 50.64
CA GLY A 71 -9.79 -10.46 50.99
C GLY A 71 -8.67 -11.07 51.83
N SER A 72 -8.43 -10.53 53.03
CA SER A 72 -7.55 -11.15 54.04
C SER A 72 -7.96 -12.59 54.37
N GLY A 73 -7.00 -13.51 54.35
CA GLY A 73 -7.16 -14.89 54.82
C GLY A 73 -5.81 -15.50 55.15
N LEU A 74 -5.48 -15.54 56.43
CA LEU A 74 -4.27 -16.09 57.04
C LEU A 74 -4.25 -17.63 56.94
N ALA A 75 -3.13 -18.22 56.47
CA ALA A 75 -2.69 -19.56 56.88
C ALA A 75 -1.19 -19.76 56.62
N ALA A 76 -0.55 -20.46 57.55
CA ALA A 76 0.89 -20.58 57.82
C ALA A 76 1.63 -21.65 56.95
N PRO A 77 2.96 -21.83 57.11
CA PRO A 77 3.86 -22.36 56.07
C PRO A 77 4.19 -23.86 56.21
N ALA A 78 4.64 -24.47 55.12
CA ALA A 78 5.39 -25.74 55.15
C ALA A 78 6.62 -25.65 54.21
N PRO A 79 7.81 -26.14 54.61
CA PRO A 79 9.00 -26.16 53.79
C PRO A 79 9.09 -27.49 53.01
N GLY A 80 9.24 -27.42 51.69
CA GLY A 80 9.42 -28.59 50.83
C GLY A 80 10.44 -28.29 49.74
N LEU A 81 11.68 -28.71 49.97
CA LEU A 81 12.76 -28.77 48.98
C LEU A 81 12.39 -29.78 47.88
N ALA A 82 12.37 -29.35 46.61
CA ALA A 82 12.60 -30.26 45.48
C ALA A 82 13.00 -29.51 44.19
N ALA A 83 14.25 -29.79 43.78
CA ALA A 83 14.71 -30.05 42.42
C ALA A 83 14.47 -29.01 41.31
N ILE A 84 15.57 -28.33 41.00
CA ILE A 84 15.90 -27.69 39.74
C ILE A 84 16.13 -28.80 38.70
N ILE A 85 15.43 -28.77 37.55
CA ILE A 85 15.83 -29.49 36.33
C ILE A 85 16.00 -28.44 35.21
N PRO A 86 17.15 -28.43 34.52
CA PRO A 86 17.42 -27.53 33.40
C PRO A 86 17.05 -28.16 32.05
N GLY A 87 16.80 -27.29 31.06
CA GLY A 87 17.18 -27.57 29.68
C GLY A 87 16.18 -28.34 28.82
N ALA A 88 15.23 -27.61 28.24
CA ALA A 88 14.72 -27.94 26.91
C ALA A 88 15.02 -26.76 25.99
N SER A 89 16.15 -26.86 25.30
CA SER A 89 16.50 -26.01 24.17
C SER A 89 15.48 -26.26 23.08
N ASN A 90 14.46 -25.39 22.98
CA ASN A 90 13.70 -25.27 21.74
C ASN A 90 14.65 -24.65 20.71
N ALA A 91 15.34 -25.53 19.98
CA ALA A 91 15.97 -25.19 18.73
C ALA A 91 14.86 -24.58 17.85
N ALA A 92 14.97 -23.29 17.57
CA ALA A 92 14.12 -22.59 16.63
C ALA A 92 14.29 -23.28 15.28
N ASN A 93 13.25 -24.03 14.89
CA ASN A 93 13.17 -24.65 13.58
C ASN A 93 13.09 -23.53 12.55
N VAL A 94 14.11 -23.43 11.70
CA VAL A 94 14.22 -22.42 10.65
C VAL A 94 13.12 -22.66 9.63
N SER A 95 12.15 -21.74 9.63
CA SER A 95 11.31 -21.28 8.51
C SER A 95 10.85 -22.34 7.49
N ASP A 96 9.71 -22.99 7.78
CA ASP A 96 8.97 -23.82 6.82
C ASP A 96 7.70 -23.08 6.35
N SER A 97 7.90 -22.01 5.58
CA SER A 97 6.84 -21.24 4.93
C SER A 97 6.05 -22.07 3.90
N ASP A 98 6.62 -23.21 3.47
CA ASP A 98 5.98 -24.16 2.56
C ASP A 98 4.85 -24.95 3.25
N SER A 99 4.78 -24.98 4.58
CA SER A 99 3.79 -25.79 5.32
C SER A 99 2.32 -25.38 5.16
N LYS A 100 2.03 -24.15 4.70
CA LYS A 100 0.64 -23.63 4.59
C LYS A 100 0.03 -23.66 3.19
N LEU A 101 0.84 -23.86 2.16
CA LEU A 101 0.35 -23.91 0.78
C LEU A 101 -0.13 -25.32 0.45
N SER A 102 -1.32 -25.42 -0.15
CA SER A 102 -1.81 -26.67 -0.72
C SER A 102 -0.84 -27.17 -1.80
N GLU A 103 -0.73 -28.48 -1.97
CA GLU A 103 0.07 -29.10 -3.04
C GLU A 103 -0.25 -28.51 -4.42
N ASN A 104 -1.53 -28.24 -4.70
CA ASN A 104 -1.96 -27.62 -5.95
C ASN A 104 -1.43 -26.18 -6.10
N GLN A 105 -1.30 -25.43 -5.01
CA GLN A 105 -0.72 -24.08 -5.03
C GLN A 105 0.79 -24.14 -5.27
N LYS A 106 1.48 -25.10 -4.65
CA LYS A 106 2.92 -25.33 -4.89
C LYS A 106 3.20 -25.70 -6.34
N ALA A 107 2.38 -26.60 -6.91
CA ALA A 107 2.47 -26.97 -8.31
C ALA A 107 2.24 -25.77 -9.23
N ALA A 108 1.26 -24.91 -8.92
CA ALA A 108 0.99 -23.70 -9.68
C ALA A 108 2.15 -22.70 -9.66
N ILE A 109 2.80 -22.53 -8.52
CA ILE A 109 3.96 -21.65 -8.37
C ILE A 109 5.10 -22.09 -9.29
N ILE A 110 5.36 -23.39 -9.37
CA ILE A 110 6.41 -23.96 -10.23
C ILE A 110 5.99 -23.87 -11.71
N ALA A 111 4.75 -24.24 -12.02
CA ALA A 111 4.29 -24.33 -13.41
C ALA A 111 4.10 -22.95 -14.09
N LEU A 112 3.73 -21.93 -13.32
CA LEU A 112 3.50 -20.56 -13.80
C LEU A 112 4.67 -19.62 -13.52
N ASP A 113 5.82 -20.16 -13.10
CA ASP A 113 7.04 -19.42 -12.77
C ASP A 113 6.79 -18.23 -11.82
N ILE A 114 5.96 -18.43 -10.79
CA ILE A 114 5.61 -17.38 -9.84
C ILE A 114 6.80 -17.17 -8.89
N PRO A 115 7.31 -15.93 -8.72
CA PRO A 115 8.40 -15.68 -7.81
C PRO A 115 8.03 -16.03 -6.36
N LYS A 116 8.75 -17.00 -5.76
CA LYS A 116 8.45 -17.52 -4.42
C LYS A 116 8.40 -16.44 -3.33
N HIS A 117 9.21 -15.39 -3.46
CA HIS A 117 9.24 -14.30 -2.48
C HIS A 117 7.96 -13.45 -2.48
N LEU A 118 7.14 -13.52 -3.54
CA LEU A 118 5.84 -12.85 -3.65
C LEU A 118 4.69 -13.71 -3.11
N VAL A 119 4.95 -14.99 -2.83
CA VAL A 119 3.95 -15.94 -2.35
C VAL A 119 3.93 -15.95 -0.82
N GLY A 120 2.72 -15.97 -0.25
CA GLY A 120 2.51 -16.13 1.18
C GLY A 120 2.30 -14.81 1.94
N GLU A 121 1.54 -14.91 3.04
CA GLU A 121 1.04 -13.78 3.84
C GLU A 121 2.00 -13.38 4.99
N LYS A 122 3.18 -13.99 5.08
CA LYS A 122 4.09 -13.81 6.21
C LYS A 122 5.42 -13.19 5.78
N GLU A 123 5.47 -11.86 5.74
CA GLU A 123 6.57 -11.24 6.46
C GLU A 123 6.17 -11.26 7.94
N GLU A 124 6.95 -11.93 8.78
CA GLU A 124 6.66 -12.09 10.22
C GLU A 124 6.56 -10.76 10.97
N ASN A 125 6.93 -9.66 10.32
CA ASN A 125 6.50 -8.31 10.67
C ASN A 125 5.15 -7.98 10.02
N LYS A 126 4.08 -8.57 10.56
CA LYS A 126 2.66 -8.27 10.25
C LYS A 126 2.27 -6.78 10.25
N LYS A 127 3.18 -5.88 10.60
CA LYS A 127 2.84 -4.48 10.79
C LYS A 127 2.52 -3.77 9.48
N ARG A 128 3.17 -4.01 8.33
CA ARG A 128 2.87 -3.24 7.10
C ARG A 128 3.29 -3.99 5.82
N VAL A 129 2.33 -4.60 5.09
CA VAL A 129 2.60 -5.00 3.70
C VAL A 129 2.80 -3.73 2.89
N SER A 130 4.00 -3.52 2.34
CA SER A 130 4.28 -2.33 1.54
C SER A 130 3.38 -2.28 0.30
N LEU A 131 2.98 -1.07 -0.08
CA LEU A 131 2.17 -0.84 -1.27
C LEU A 131 2.85 -1.40 -2.54
N GLN A 132 4.17 -1.28 -2.62
CA GLN A 132 5.02 -1.84 -3.67
C GLN A 132 4.95 -3.37 -3.72
N ARG A 133 5.04 -4.06 -2.58
CA ARG A 133 4.91 -5.53 -2.53
C ARG A 133 3.53 -5.97 -3.03
N SER A 134 2.48 -5.28 -2.60
CA SER A 134 1.11 -5.56 -3.08
C SER A 134 0.98 -5.34 -4.60
N TRP A 135 1.66 -4.34 -5.15
CA TRP A 135 1.70 -4.09 -6.59
C TRP A 135 2.43 -5.21 -7.35
N GLN A 136 3.58 -5.65 -6.86
CA GLN A 136 4.34 -6.77 -7.44
C GLN A 136 3.52 -8.06 -7.44
N GLN A 137 2.82 -8.35 -6.34
CA GLN A 137 1.89 -9.49 -6.27
C GLN A 137 0.73 -9.35 -7.26
N PHE A 138 0.18 -8.14 -7.44
CA PHE A 138 -0.86 -7.88 -8.43
C PHE A 138 -0.38 -8.10 -9.86
N LYS A 139 0.83 -7.65 -10.21
CA LYS A 139 1.45 -7.93 -11.51
C LYS A 139 1.65 -9.42 -11.73
N ALA A 140 2.31 -10.10 -10.78
CA ALA A 140 2.54 -11.54 -10.85
C ALA A 140 1.25 -12.35 -11.00
N LEU A 141 0.15 -11.92 -10.37
CA LEU A 141 -1.17 -12.52 -10.58
C LEU A 141 -1.68 -12.34 -12.01
N ASN A 142 -1.56 -11.14 -12.59
CA ASN A 142 -2.00 -10.90 -13.97
C ASN A 142 -1.15 -11.68 -14.98
N ASP A 143 0.16 -11.77 -14.74
CA ASP A 143 1.09 -12.56 -15.55
C ASP A 143 0.73 -14.06 -15.47
N ALA A 144 0.51 -14.57 -14.26
CA ALA A 144 0.08 -15.95 -14.02
C ALA A 144 -1.27 -16.29 -14.68
N VAL A 145 -2.23 -15.36 -14.66
CA VAL A 145 -3.52 -15.53 -15.35
C VAL A 145 -3.34 -15.56 -16.87
N THR A 146 -2.47 -14.73 -17.40
CA THR A 146 -2.16 -14.68 -18.84
C THR A 146 -1.49 -15.98 -19.29
N GLU A 147 -0.50 -16.45 -18.54
CA GLU A 147 0.20 -17.71 -18.85
C GLU A 147 -0.72 -18.92 -18.68
N ALA A 148 -1.57 -18.95 -17.65
CA ALA A 148 -2.56 -20.00 -17.49
C ALA A 148 -3.54 -20.07 -18.68
N THR A 149 -3.94 -18.91 -19.20
CA THR A 149 -4.79 -18.82 -20.41
C THR A 149 -4.05 -19.35 -21.63
N HIS A 150 -2.79 -18.94 -21.82
CA HIS A 150 -1.94 -19.40 -22.92
C HIS A 150 -1.71 -20.93 -22.90
N LEU A 151 -1.41 -21.50 -21.74
CA LEU A 151 -1.25 -22.94 -21.56
C LEU A 151 -2.56 -23.73 -21.74
N SER A 152 -3.69 -23.14 -21.35
CA SER A 152 -5.03 -23.69 -21.59
C SER A 152 -5.32 -23.79 -23.08
N ASP A 153 -5.06 -22.73 -23.84
CA ASP A 153 -5.25 -22.69 -25.29
C ASP A 153 -4.33 -23.69 -26.01
N ALA A 154 -3.10 -23.86 -25.52
CA ALA A 154 -2.15 -24.84 -26.01
C ALA A 154 -2.48 -26.30 -25.63
N LYS A 155 -3.55 -26.54 -24.84
CA LYS A 155 -3.90 -27.85 -24.25
C LYS A 155 -2.76 -28.48 -23.43
N LYS A 156 -1.87 -27.67 -22.89
CA LYS A 156 -0.75 -28.08 -22.03
C LYS A 156 -1.03 -27.82 -20.55
N TYR A 157 -2.18 -27.24 -20.21
CA TYR A 157 -2.52 -26.92 -18.83
C TYR A 157 -2.71 -28.18 -17.99
N PRO A 158 -1.89 -28.40 -16.94
CA PRO A 158 -2.04 -29.56 -16.09
C PRO A 158 -3.41 -29.57 -15.37
N PRO A 159 -4.07 -30.73 -15.24
CA PRO A 159 -5.45 -30.81 -14.76
C PRO A 159 -5.63 -30.43 -13.29
N HIS A 160 -4.55 -30.48 -12.51
CA HIS A 160 -4.52 -30.18 -11.07
C HIS A 160 -4.22 -28.70 -10.76
N LEU A 161 -3.88 -27.90 -11.77
CA LEU A 161 -3.62 -26.48 -11.55
C LEU A 161 -4.91 -25.68 -11.35
N PRO A 162 -4.84 -24.57 -10.58
CA PRO A 162 -5.93 -23.60 -10.45
C PRO A 162 -6.51 -23.20 -11.81
N LYS A 163 -7.81 -23.39 -12.04
CA LYS A 163 -8.42 -23.09 -13.35
C LYS A 163 -8.97 -21.68 -13.41
N THR A 164 -9.21 -21.07 -12.25
CA THR A 164 -9.85 -19.76 -12.16
C THR A 164 -8.88 -18.72 -11.62
N GLN A 165 -9.04 -17.48 -12.08
CA GLN A 165 -8.34 -16.32 -11.50
C GLN A 165 -8.51 -16.26 -9.98
N GLY A 166 -9.70 -16.64 -9.46
CA GLY A 166 -9.97 -16.64 -8.03
C GLY A 166 -9.15 -17.65 -7.24
N GLU A 167 -8.79 -18.79 -7.84
CA GLU A 167 -7.91 -19.78 -7.21
C GLU A 167 -6.45 -19.35 -7.26
N LEU A 168 -6.00 -18.79 -8.39
CA LEU A 168 -4.66 -18.21 -8.51
C LEU A 168 -4.46 -17.04 -7.54
N MET A 169 -5.46 -16.18 -7.41
CA MET A 169 -5.45 -15.05 -6.48
C MET A 169 -5.19 -15.49 -5.02
N LYS A 170 -5.72 -16.64 -4.59
CA LYS A 170 -5.52 -17.17 -3.22
C LYS A 170 -4.05 -17.49 -2.91
N ILE A 171 -3.19 -17.61 -3.92
CA ILE A 171 -1.74 -17.81 -3.74
C ILE A 171 -1.07 -16.52 -3.24
N PHE A 172 -1.58 -15.36 -3.67
CA PHE A 172 -0.99 -14.06 -3.39
C PHE A 172 -1.66 -13.31 -2.26
N THR A 173 -3.00 -13.35 -2.22
CA THR A 173 -3.78 -12.54 -1.28
C THR A 173 -5.16 -13.12 -1.02
N ASN A 174 -5.82 -12.64 0.03
CA ASN A 174 -7.19 -13.03 0.31
C ASN A 174 -8.17 -12.33 -0.67
N ARG A 175 -9.35 -12.95 -0.84
CA ARG A 175 -10.38 -12.46 -1.77
C ARG A 175 -10.82 -11.03 -1.46
N THR A 176 -11.03 -10.71 -0.20
CA THR A 176 -11.51 -9.40 0.23
C THR A 176 -10.51 -8.31 -0.12
N THR A 177 -9.22 -8.53 0.17
CA THR A 177 -8.14 -7.58 -0.12
C THR A 177 -8.05 -7.29 -1.61
N PHE A 178 -8.10 -8.34 -2.45
CA PHE A 178 -8.05 -8.17 -3.89
C PHE A 178 -9.21 -7.33 -4.44
N PHE A 179 -10.46 -7.70 -4.12
CA PHE A 179 -11.63 -7.02 -4.68
C PHE A 179 -11.89 -5.64 -4.06
N SER A 180 -11.54 -5.44 -2.79
CA SER A 180 -11.76 -4.16 -2.12
C SER A 180 -10.66 -3.15 -2.41
N TYR A 181 -9.41 -3.59 -2.58
CA TYR A 181 -8.27 -2.68 -2.73
C TYR A 181 -7.58 -2.86 -4.09
N TRP A 182 -6.94 -4.00 -4.34
CA TRP A 182 -6.04 -4.14 -5.50
C TRP A 182 -6.77 -3.89 -6.82
N LYS A 183 -7.86 -4.61 -7.07
CA LYS A 183 -8.60 -4.50 -8.34
C LYS A 183 -9.18 -3.11 -8.57
N LYS A 184 -9.54 -2.37 -7.53
CA LYS A 184 -10.14 -1.03 -7.69
C LYS A 184 -9.09 0.06 -7.87
N VAL A 185 -7.97 -0.07 -7.15
CA VAL A 185 -6.96 0.98 -7.06
C VAL A 185 -5.87 0.79 -8.11
N PHE A 186 -5.32 -0.42 -8.25
CA PHE A 186 -4.18 -0.65 -9.14
C PHE A 186 -4.52 -0.56 -10.63
N ILE A 187 -5.76 -0.84 -11.02
CA ILE A 187 -6.19 -0.66 -12.42
C ILE A 187 -6.25 0.80 -12.86
N ARG A 188 -6.29 1.75 -11.91
CA ARG A 188 -6.36 3.19 -12.18
C ARG A 188 -4.97 3.80 -12.31
N VAL A 189 -3.91 3.08 -11.94
CA VAL A 189 -2.53 3.56 -12.03
C VAL A 189 -2.19 3.77 -13.52
N PRO A 190 -1.88 5.00 -13.95
CA PRO A 190 -1.61 5.27 -15.36
C PRO A 190 -0.33 4.57 -15.82
N ALA A 191 -0.41 3.89 -16.97
CA ALA A 191 0.73 3.23 -17.56
C ALA A 191 1.85 4.24 -17.89
N GLY A 192 3.09 3.95 -17.51
CA GLY A 192 4.26 4.80 -17.73
C GLY A 192 4.38 6.01 -16.80
N SER A 193 3.49 6.15 -15.80
CA SER A 193 3.60 7.23 -14.81
C SER A 193 4.77 7.04 -13.84
N LEU A 194 5.24 8.13 -13.22
CA LEU A 194 6.21 8.07 -12.12
C LEU A 194 5.69 7.20 -10.96
N LEU A 195 4.37 7.27 -10.70
CA LEU A 195 3.71 6.41 -9.72
C LEU A 195 3.83 4.93 -10.05
N GLN A 196 3.66 4.53 -11.32
CA GLN A 196 3.89 3.14 -11.70
C GLN A 196 5.34 2.73 -11.47
N LYS A 197 6.31 3.55 -11.91
CA LYS A 197 7.73 3.26 -11.71
C LYS A 197 8.09 3.08 -10.23
N TRP A 198 7.58 3.97 -9.39
CA TRP A 198 7.73 3.91 -7.93
C TRP A 198 7.13 2.63 -7.34
N LEU A 199 5.96 2.21 -7.82
CA LEU A 199 5.31 0.97 -7.40
C LEU A 199 6.08 -0.29 -7.84
N GLU A 200 6.73 -0.24 -9.00
CA GLU A 200 7.53 -1.35 -9.53
C GLU A 200 8.82 -1.58 -8.74
N ASN A 201 9.35 -0.52 -8.11
CA ASN A 201 10.57 -0.56 -7.31
C ASN A 201 11.75 -1.19 -8.08
N VAL A 202 11.91 -0.79 -9.35
CA VAL A 202 13.00 -1.28 -10.20
C VAL A 202 14.31 -0.69 -9.69
N LYS A 203 15.24 -1.56 -9.32
CA LYS A 203 16.58 -1.19 -8.84
C LYS A 203 17.20 -0.14 -9.77
N ASP A 204 17.69 0.95 -9.19
CA ASP A 204 18.39 2.06 -9.86
C ASP A 204 17.52 3.05 -10.69
N ASP A 205 16.19 2.87 -10.82
CA ASP A 205 15.26 3.82 -11.49
C ASP A 205 14.00 4.10 -10.63
N VAL A 206 14.13 4.03 -9.30
CA VAL A 206 13.03 4.34 -8.39
C VAL A 206 12.94 5.86 -8.24
N PRO A 207 11.82 6.50 -8.64
CA PRO A 207 11.64 7.93 -8.44
C PRO A 207 11.58 8.28 -6.96
N ASP A 208 11.91 9.53 -6.62
CA ASP A 208 11.85 10.00 -5.24
C ASP A 208 10.41 10.08 -4.71
N ASP A 209 10.25 9.86 -3.40
CA ASP A 209 8.95 9.91 -2.73
C ASP A 209 8.26 11.27 -2.90
N VAL A 210 9.02 12.37 -2.80
CA VAL A 210 8.48 13.72 -2.93
C VAL A 210 8.05 13.99 -4.37
N GLU A 211 8.76 13.46 -5.37
CA GLU A 211 8.37 13.63 -6.78
C GLU A 211 7.05 12.91 -7.12
N VAL A 212 6.83 11.73 -6.54
CA VAL A 212 5.67 10.89 -6.84
C VAL A 212 4.45 11.29 -6.01
N TRP A 213 4.67 11.52 -4.71
CA TRP A 213 3.60 11.72 -3.73
C TRP A 213 3.41 13.18 -3.33
N GLY A 214 4.37 14.06 -3.65
CA GLY A 214 4.40 15.47 -3.21
C GLY A 214 4.76 15.65 -1.74
N VAL A 215 4.96 14.57 -0.99
CA VAL A 215 5.17 14.55 0.45
C VAL A 215 5.88 13.25 0.80
N HIS A 216 6.94 13.34 1.62
CA HIS A 216 7.62 12.17 2.16
C HIS A 216 6.83 11.58 3.34
N LYS A 217 6.67 10.26 3.37
CA LYS A 217 6.08 9.50 4.48
C LYS A 217 6.89 8.24 4.72
N ALA A 218 7.01 7.85 5.98
CA ALA A 218 7.65 6.59 6.34
C ALA A 218 6.97 5.37 5.68
N VAL A 219 5.64 5.39 5.53
CA VAL A 219 4.89 4.34 4.83
C VAL A 219 3.67 4.93 4.10
N TYR A 220 3.48 4.50 2.86
CA TYR A 220 2.30 4.78 2.05
C TYR A 220 1.31 3.61 2.06
N TYR A 221 0.03 3.92 2.21
CA TYR A 221 -1.06 2.94 2.22
C TYR A 221 -1.96 3.06 0.99
N PHE A 222 -2.87 2.09 0.82
CA PHE A 222 -3.90 2.15 -0.23
C PHE A 222 -4.78 3.40 -0.17
N LYS A 223 -4.97 3.99 1.02
CA LYS A 223 -5.72 5.23 1.17
C LYS A 223 -4.98 6.40 0.50
N ASP A 224 -3.67 6.50 0.73
CA ASP A 224 -2.83 7.52 0.10
C ASP A 224 -2.84 7.38 -1.41
N LEU A 225 -2.70 6.14 -1.92
CA LEU A 225 -2.75 5.85 -3.36
C LEU A 225 -4.11 6.24 -3.96
N THR A 226 -5.21 5.95 -3.26
CA THR A 226 -6.55 6.29 -3.73
C THR A 226 -6.71 7.81 -3.81
N THR A 227 -6.31 8.55 -2.77
CA THR A 227 -6.37 10.03 -2.77
C THR A 227 -5.52 10.64 -3.88
N LEU A 228 -4.32 10.11 -4.12
CA LEU A 228 -3.46 10.57 -5.21
C LEU A 228 -4.13 10.37 -6.58
N LEU A 229 -4.73 9.20 -6.82
CA LEU A 229 -5.41 8.88 -8.07
C LEU A 229 -6.68 9.72 -8.27
N ASP A 230 -7.46 9.95 -7.20
CA ASP A 230 -8.64 10.81 -7.24
C ASP A 230 -8.27 12.24 -7.65
N ASN A 231 -7.20 12.79 -7.07
CA ASN A 231 -6.69 14.13 -7.42
C ASN A 231 -6.22 14.20 -8.89
N LEU A 232 -5.52 13.18 -9.38
CA LEU A 232 -5.08 13.11 -10.78
C LEU A 232 -6.25 13.05 -11.76
N GLU A 233 -7.31 12.32 -11.43
CA GLU A 233 -8.53 12.25 -12.24
C GLU A 233 -9.30 13.58 -12.25
N GLU A 234 -9.43 14.24 -11.09
CA GLU A 234 -10.07 15.56 -10.99
C GLU A 234 -9.32 16.63 -11.78
N GLU A 235 -7.98 16.66 -11.71
CA GLU A 235 -7.17 17.60 -12.47
C GLU A 235 -7.33 17.40 -13.98
N ASN A 236 -7.31 16.14 -14.43
CA ASN A 236 -7.53 15.81 -15.84
C ASN A 236 -8.93 16.24 -16.31
N GLN A 237 -9.97 16.02 -15.50
CA GLN A 237 -11.32 16.48 -15.82
C GLN A 237 -11.44 18.01 -15.88
N ALA A 238 -10.77 18.73 -14.97
CA ALA A 238 -10.75 20.19 -14.98
C ALA A 238 -10.07 20.74 -16.24
N ARG A 239 -8.95 20.13 -16.68
CA ARG A 239 -8.26 20.48 -17.92
C ARG A 239 -9.15 20.27 -19.16
N VAL A 240 -9.87 19.15 -19.24
CA VAL A 240 -10.80 18.86 -20.35
C VAL A 240 -11.96 19.87 -20.40
N LYS A 241 -12.54 20.24 -19.24
CA LYS A 241 -13.61 21.24 -19.18
C LYS A 241 -13.14 22.62 -19.64
N LYS A 242 -11.91 23.01 -19.28
CA LYS A 242 -11.32 24.30 -19.71
C LYS A 242 -11.01 24.35 -21.20
N GLY A 243 -10.63 23.21 -21.81
CA GLY A 243 -10.41 23.10 -23.25
C GLY A 243 -11.68 23.21 -24.11
N LYS A 244 -12.81 22.68 -23.62
CA LYS A 244 -14.09 22.67 -24.36
C LYS A 244 -14.76 24.04 -24.49
N GLY A 245 -14.43 25.00 -23.60
CA GLY A 245 -14.93 26.38 -23.67
C GLY A 245 -14.36 27.16 -24.86
N LYS A 246 -13.07 26.97 -25.16
CA LYS A 246 -12.36 27.73 -26.21
C LYS A 246 -12.74 27.31 -27.64
N GLN A 247 -13.35 26.13 -27.82
CA GLN A 247 -13.80 25.64 -29.13
C GLN A 247 -15.23 26.10 -29.48
N ARG A 248 -16.07 26.43 -28.48
CA ARG A 248 -17.40 27.00 -28.71
C ARG A 248 -17.38 28.49 -29.06
N GLU A 249 -16.35 29.23 -28.63
CA GLU A 249 -16.21 30.65 -28.94
C GLU A 249 -15.81 30.89 -30.41
N LYS A 250 -14.88 30.06 -30.95
CA LYS A 250 -14.50 30.12 -32.38
C LYS A 250 -15.58 29.68 -33.37
N GLN A 251 -16.65 28.99 -32.92
CA GLN A 251 -17.79 28.66 -33.78
C GLN A 251 -18.88 29.73 -33.76
N ARG A 252 -18.99 30.55 -32.71
CA ARG A 252 -19.96 31.67 -32.68
C ARG A 252 -19.50 32.87 -33.53
N ASP A 253 -18.19 33.12 -33.63
CA ASP A 253 -17.69 34.23 -34.46
C ASP A 253 -17.80 33.98 -35.97
N LYS A 254 -17.87 32.70 -36.41
CA LYS A 254 -18.07 32.37 -37.82
C LYS A 254 -19.53 32.40 -38.29
N GLU A 255 -20.49 32.49 -37.37
CA GLU A 255 -21.93 32.52 -37.71
C GLU A 255 -22.48 33.95 -37.76
N ILE A 256 -21.86 34.92 -37.07
CA ILE A 256 -22.30 36.33 -37.09
C ILE A 256 -21.84 37.08 -38.34
N GLU A 257 -20.75 36.65 -39.01
CA GLU A 257 -20.26 37.32 -40.23
C GLU A 257 -21.03 36.95 -41.52
N LYS A 258 -21.95 35.98 -41.47
CA LYS A 258 -22.75 35.56 -42.66
C LYS A 258 -24.15 36.15 -42.76
N SER A 259 -24.61 36.95 -41.80
CA SER A 259 -26.01 37.43 -41.75
C SER A 259 -26.22 38.90 -42.17
N ARG A 260 -25.20 39.62 -42.68
CA ARG A 260 -25.29 41.06 -42.98
C ARG A 260 -25.16 41.50 -44.44
N GLY A 261 -25.28 40.61 -45.42
CA GLY A 261 -25.14 41.04 -46.81
C GLY A 261 -25.80 40.15 -47.85
N LYS A 262 -27.13 40.15 -47.95
CA LYS A 262 -27.80 39.86 -49.22
C LYS A 262 -29.24 40.37 -49.26
N ASP A 263 -29.35 41.69 -49.19
CA ASP A 263 -30.51 42.41 -49.71
C ASP A 263 -30.28 42.69 -51.21
N LYS A 264 -31.37 42.72 -51.98
CA LYS A 264 -31.49 43.04 -53.43
C LYS A 264 -31.28 41.93 -54.48
N SER A 265 -32.42 41.43 -54.95
CA SER A 265 -32.87 41.29 -56.36
C SER A 265 -33.56 39.94 -56.52
N GLY A 266 -34.88 39.90 -56.69
CA GLY A 266 -35.53 40.15 -57.98
C GLY A 266 -36.27 38.86 -58.36
N ARG A 267 -37.57 38.79 -58.11
CA ARG A 267 -38.63 38.93 -59.13
C ARG A 267 -38.94 37.61 -59.89
N LYS A 268 -40.18 37.17 -59.68
CA LYS A 268 -41.19 36.81 -60.72
C LYS A 268 -41.49 35.32 -60.95
N GLY A 269 -42.69 34.96 -60.48
CA GLY A 269 -43.67 34.13 -61.18
C GLY A 269 -43.64 32.64 -60.81
N LYS A 270 -44.74 31.89 -60.87
CA LYS A 270 -46.16 32.17 -61.16
C LYS A 270 -46.87 30.81 -60.95
N ARG A 271 -48.01 30.80 -60.25
CA ARG A 271 -49.16 29.87 -60.44
C ARG A 271 -48.96 28.37 -60.14
N GLU A 272 -49.95 27.55 -59.78
CA GLU A 272 -51.39 27.61 -59.41
C GLU A 272 -51.78 26.14 -59.09
N GLY A 273 -52.89 25.92 -58.37
CA GLY A 273 -53.51 24.59 -58.17
C GLY A 273 -53.41 24.11 -56.72
N GLU A 274 -54.28 24.49 -55.78
CA GLU A 274 -55.74 24.33 -55.68
C GLU A 274 -56.22 22.89 -55.34
N LYS A 275 -56.63 22.75 -54.05
CA LYS A 275 -57.63 21.84 -53.42
C LYS A 275 -57.40 20.32 -53.58
N VAL A 276 -57.86 19.41 -52.71
CA VAL A 276 -59.15 19.24 -52.03
C VAL A 276 -58.98 18.31 -50.81
N LYS A 277 -59.81 18.55 -49.80
CA LYS A 277 -60.12 17.75 -48.59
C LYS A 277 -60.40 16.26 -48.86
N GLY A 278 -60.14 15.40 -47.87
CA GLY A 278 -60.71 14.05 -47.85
C GLY A 278 -60.50 13.31 -46.54
N LYS A 279 -61.53 13.32 -45.67
CA LYS A 279 -61.72 12.45 -44.50
C LYS A 279 -61.49 10.97 -44.84
N LYS A 280 -60.89 10.23 -43.91
CA LYS A 280 -61.54 9.09 -43.26
C LYS A 280 -60.86 8.76 -41.93
#